data_AF-A0A2K8P700-F1
#
_entry.id   AF-A0A2K8P700-F1
#
_cell.length_a   1.000
_cell.length_b   1.000
_cell.length_c   1.000
_cell.angle_alpha   90.00
_cell.angle_beta   90.00
_cell.angle_gamma   90.00
#
_symmetry.space_group_name_H-M   'P 1'
#
loop_
_entity.id
_entity.type
_entity.pdbx_description
1 polymer ?
#
loop_
_entity_poly.entity_id
_entity_poly.type
_entity_poly.pdbx_seq_one_letter_code
_entity_poly.pdbx_strand_id
1 'polypeptide(L)'
;MIVWANGAFGSGKTTLVAELSGRWPEALVYDPEMVGFAVPRETLEQRIDGWTFFPDDPEREQRVRHWAKGRIEACAAAAGTLPGDTVLLDGSLAPGELADRVLARVRPGGA
;
A
#
# COMPACT_ATOMS: atom_id res chain seq x y z
N MET A 1 -6.96 16.52 5.21
CA MET A 1 -5.73 17.11 4.61
C MET A 1 -4.76 15.97 4.36
N ILE A 2 -4.15 15.88 3.17
CA ILE A 2 -3.13 14.85 2.86
C ILE A 2 -1.75 15.50 2.93
N VAL A 3 -0.84 14.92 3.70
CA VAL A 3 0.58 15.34 3.78
C VAL A 3 1.42 14.29 3.06
N TRP A 4 1.97 14.65 1.90
CA TRP A 4 2.83 13.76 1.11
C TRP A 4 4.31 13.95 1.51
N ALA A 5 4.89 12.96 2.19
CA ALA A 5 6.31 12.98 2.59
C ALA A 5 7.20 12.33 1.51
N ASN A 6 7.72 13.13 0.57
CA ASN A 6 8.66 12.66 -0.47
C ASN A 6 10.13 12.93 -0.09
N GLY A 7 11.07 12.16 -0.65
CA GLY A 7 12.51 12.34 -0.44
C GLY A 7 13.34 11.18 -0.99
N ALA A 8 14.64 11.42 -1.21
CA ALA A 8 15.58 10.42 -1.73
C ALA A 8 15.74 9.21 -0.77
N PHE A 9 16.34 8.12 -1.25
CA PHE A 9 16.68 6.98 -0.42
C PHE A 9 17.55 7.43 0.77
N GLY A 10 17.18 7.02 1.99
CA GLY A 10 17.89 7.42 3.21
C GLY A 10 17.62 8.86 3.70
N SER A 11 16.75 9.64 3.05
CA SER A 11 16.49 11.04 3.43
C SER A 11 15.70 11.25 4.74
N GLY A 12 15.44 10.19 5.51
CA GLY A 12 14.76 10.28 6.81
C GLY A 12 13.22 10.36 6.78
N LYS A 13 12.55 10.00 5.67
CA LYS A 13 11.08 10.02 5.57
C LYS A 13 10.39 9.25 6.71
N THR A 14 10.83 8.02 6.98
CA THR A 14 10.27 7.17 8.03
C THR A 14 10.42 7.81 9.42
N THR A 15 11.58 8.42 9.69
CA THR A 15 11.84 9.15 10.95
C THR A 15 10.92 10.37 11.08
N LEU A 16 10.77 11.16 10.01
CA LEU A 16 9.86 12.29 10.01
C LEU A 16 8.41 11.86 10.29
N VAL A 17 7.95 10.80 9.61
CA VAL A 17 6.59 10.27 9.80
C VAL A 17 6.38 9.77 11.23
N ALA A 18 7.37 9.10 11.83
CA ALA A 18 7.30 8.65 13.21
C ALA A 18 7.18 9.81 14.21
N GLU A 19 7.99 10.86 14.04
CA GLU A 19 7.91 12.09 14.87
C GLU A 19 6.57 12.80 14.71
N LEU A 20 6.05 12.90 13.48
CA LEU A 20 4.75 13.50 13.20
C LEU A 20 3.61 12.72 13.84
N SER A 21 3.64 11.38 13.75
CA SER A 21 2.63 10.52 14.37
C SER A 21 2.57 10.71 15.88
N GLY A 22 3.72 10.90 16.55
CA GLY A 22 3.76 11.19 17.99
C GLY A 22 3.18 12.56 18.37
N ARG A 23 3.17 13.53 17.45
CA ARG A 23 2.72 14.91 17.68
C ARG A 23 1.32 15.21 17.13
N TRP A 24 0.82 14.36 16.25
CA TRP A 24 -0.50 14.44 15.65
C TRP A 24 -1.20 13.08 15.76
N PRO A 25 -1.84 12.78 16.91
CA PRO A 25 -2.42 11.45 17.17
C PRO A 25 -3.57 11.07 16.24
N GLU A 26 -4.24 12.07 15.67
CA GLU A 26 -5.33 11.90 14.70
C GLU A 26 -4.81 11.67 13.27
N ALA A 27 -3.51 11.91 13.01
CA ALA A 27 -2.93 11.67 11.71
C ALA A 27 -2.81 10.16 11.46
N LEU A 28 -3.44 9.69 10.37
CA LEU A 28 -3.22 8.35 9.87
C LEU A 28 -1.93 8.31 9.07
N VAL A 29 -0.99 7.46 9.50
CA VAL A 29 0.22 7.15 8.71
C VAL A 29 -0.14 6.12 7.65
N TYR A 30 0.04 6.49 6.39
CA TYR A 30 -0.26 5.64 5.24
C TYR A 30 1.01 5.41 4.42
N ASP A 31 1.47 4.16 4.38
CA ASP A 31 2.61 3.73 3.57
C ASP A 31 2.10 3.01 2.31
N PRO A 32 2.34 3.55 1.10
CA PRO A 32 1.91 2.92 -0.15
C PRO A 32 2.40 1.48 -0.33
N GLU A 33 3.53 1.10 0.30
CA GLU A 33 4.02 -0.28 0.29
C GLU A 33 3.08 -1.23 1.08
N MET A 34 2.24 -0.69 1.96
CA MET A 34 1.18 -1.42 2.70
C MET A 34 -0.16 -1.44 1.97
N VAL A 35 -0.29 -0.81 0.80
CA VAL A 35 -1.55 -0.69 0.04
C VAL A 35 -1.73 -1.81 -0.97
N GLY A 36 -0.68 -2.59 -1.22
CA GLY A 36 -0.76 -3.79 -2.04
C GLY A 36 -1.86 -4.76 -1.60
N PHE A 37 -2.42 -4.61 -0.39
CA PHE A 37 -3.28 -5.58 0.28
C PHE A 37 -4.79 -5.28 0.23
N ALA A 38 -5.27 -4.34 -0.60
CA ALA A 38 -6.69 -4.16 -0.89
C ALA A 38 -7.26 -5.23 -1.86
N VAL A 39 -6.79 -6.47 -1.72
CA VAL A 39 -7.21 -7.66 -2.46
C VAL A 39 -7.29 -8.82 -1.46
N PRO A 40 -8.09 -9.87 -1.73
CA PRO A 40 -8.20 -11.01 -0.84
C PRO A 40 -6.82 -11.58 -0.49
N ARG A 41 -6.65 -11.98 0.77
CA ARG A 41 -5.40 -12.59 1.28
C ARG A 41 -4.87 -13.70 0.37
N GLU A 42 -5.75 -14.57 -0.10
CA GLU A 42 -5.39 -15.67 -0.99
C GLU A 42 -4.79 -15.17 -2.32
N THR A 43 -5.39 -14.14 -2.93
CA THR A 43 -4.87 -13.50 -4.15
C THR A 43 -3.49 -12.90 -3.92
N LEU A 44 -3.22 -12.36 -2.73
CA LEU A 44 -1.91 -11.81 -2.38
C LEU A 44 -0.86 -12.88 -2.20
N GLU A 45 -1.20 -13.95 -1.48
CA GLU A 45 -0.29 -15.07 -1.30
C GLU A 45 0.12 -15.67 -2.64
N GLN A 46 -0.84 -15.85 -3.57
CA GLN A 46 -0.57 -16.31 -4.94
C GLN A 46 0.35 -15.36 -5.71
N ARG A 47 0.12 -14.04 -5.62
CA ARG A 47 0.99 -13.04 -6.26
C ARG A 47 2.41 -13.07 -5.69
N ILE A 48 2.54 -13.14 -4.37
CA ILE A 48 3.83 -13.21 -3.67
C ILE A 48 4.58 -14.48 -4.07
N ASP A 49 3.89 -15.61 -4.19
CA ASP A 49 4.50 -16.87 -4.63
C ASP A 49 5.01 -16.81 -6.08
N GLY A 50 4.41 -15.97 -6.93
CA GLY A 50 4.85 -15.72 -8.29
C GLY A 50 5.99 -14.71 -8.45
N TRP A 51 6.45 -14.06 -7.37
CA TRP A 51 7.50 -13.05 -7.45
C TRP A 51 8.88 -13.62 -7.77
N THR A 52 9.49 -13.23 -8.89
CA THR A 52 10.88 -13.55 -9.20
C THR A 52 11.74 -12.29 -9.20
N PHE A 53 12.56 -12.15 -8.16
CA PHE A 53 13.47 -11.00 -7.99
C PHE A 53 14.93 -11.42 -7.88
N PHE A 54 15.18 -12.64 -7.38
CA PHE A 54 16.52 -13.16 -7.14
C PHE A 54 16.66 -14.53 -7.81
N PRO A 55 16.68 -14.60 -9.15
CA PRO A 55 16.71 -15.87 -9.88
C PRO A 55 17.92 -16.73 -9.51
N ASP A 56 19.03 -16.10 -9.10
CA ASP A 56 20.27 -16.78 -8.70
C ASP A 56 20.35 -17.09 -7.20
N ASP A 57 19.38 -16.65 -6.39
CA ASP A 57 19.36 -16.83 -4.92
C ASP A 57 17.95 -17.21 -4.43
N PRO A 58 17.58 -18.51 -4.58
CA PRO A 58 16.26 -19.01 -4.23
C PRO A 58 15.94 -18.88 -2.73
N GLU A 59 16.96 -19.00 -1.88
CA GLU A 59 16.78 -18.86 -0.43
C GLU A 59 16.42 -17.42 -0.06
N ARG A 60 17.10 -16.44 -0.65
CA ARG A 60 16.76 -15.03 -0.45
C ARG A 60 15.37 -14.72 -0.98
N GLU A 61 15.02 -15.26 -2.14
CA GLU A 61 13.67 -15.13 -2.68
C GLU A 61 12.62 -15.69 -1.70
N GLN A 62 12.84 -16.88 -1.16
CA GLN A 62 11.93 -17.48 -0.18
C GLN A 62 11.84 -16.67 1.11
N ARG A 63 12.96 -16.11 1.61
CA ARG A 63 12.95 -15.21 2.77
C ARG A 63 12.11 -13.96 2.52
N VAL A 64 12.23 -13.34 1.34
CA VAL A 64 11.46 -12.15 0.97
C VAL A 64 9.97 -12.48 0.84
N ARG A 65 9.62 -13.60 0.19
CA ARG A 65 8.23 -14.06 0.10
C ARG A 65 7.63 -14.33 1.48
N HIS A 66 8.37 -14.99 2.36
CA HIS A 66 7.92 -15.26 3.73
C HIS A 66 7.71 -13.96 4.53
N TRP A 67 8.66 -13.03 4.46
CA TRP A 67 8.54 -11.70 5.08
C TRP A 67 7.31 -10.95 4.57
N ALA A 68 7.07 -10.96 3.25
CA ALA A 68 5.93 -10.27 2.65
C ALA A 68 4.58 -10.88 3.09
N LYS A 69 4.48 -12.21 3.15
CA LYS A 69 3.28 -12.91 3.68
C LYS A 69 3.01 -12.55 5.14
N GLY A 70 4.06 -12.45 5.95
CA GLY A 70 3.96 -12.04 7.36
C GLY A 70 3.41 -10.63 7.58
N ARG A 71 3.42 -9.78 6.54
CA ARG A 71 2.90 -8.40 6.60
C ARG A 71 1.44 -8.27 6.18
N ILE A 72 0.82 -9.30 5.60
CA ILE A 72 -0.55 -9.22 5.05
C ILE A 72 -1.55 -8.72 6.10
N GLU A 73 -1.55 -9.32 7.29
CA GLU A 73 -2.51 -8.99 8.36
C GLU A 73 -2.33 -7.55 8.87
N ALA A 74 -1.08 -7.11 9.06
CA ALA A 74 -0.79 -5.75 9.50
C ALA A 74 -1.28 -4.71 8.48
N CYS A 75 -1.16 -5.02 7.18
CA CYS A 75 -1.62 -4.13 6.12
C CYS A 75 -3.15 -4.12 6.02
N ALA A 76 -3.81 -5.27 6.15
CA ALA A 76 -5.27 -5.36 6.18
C ALA A 76 -5.87 -4.60 7.37
N ALA A 77 -5.26 -4.72 8.56
CA ALA A 77 -5.66 -3.96 9.74
C ALA A 77 -5.52 -2.44 9.54
N ALA A 78 -4.42 -2.00 8.91
CA ALA A 78 -4.21 -0.59 8.58
C ALA A 78 -5.21 -0.07 7.54
N ALA A 79 -5.66 -0.90 6.59
CA ALA A 79 -6.71 -0.51 5.65
C ALA A 79 -8.06 -0.27 6.35
N GLY A 80 -8.34 -1.01 7.42
CA GLY A 80 -9.56 -0.84 8.24
C GLY A 80 -9.61 0.47 9.04
N THR A 81 -8.51 1.20 9.19
CA THR A 81 -8.46 2.50 9.88
C THR A 81 -8.55 3.69 8.93
N LEU A 82 -8.69 3.43 7.63
CA LEU A 82 -8.79 4.49 6.62
C LEU A 82 -10.11 5.27 6.77
N PRO A 83 -10.08 6.59 6.58
CA PRO A 83 -11.29 7.41 6.47
C PRO A 83 -12.26 6.81 5.44
N GLY A 84 -13.56 6.83 5.74
CA GLY A 84 -14.58 6.20 4.88
C GLY A 84 -14.73 6.82 3.48
N ASP A 85 -14.16 8.00 3.23
CA ASP A 85 -14.07 8.63 1.92
C ASP A 85 -12.83 8.21 1.11
N THR A 86 -11.95 7.40 1.70
CA THR A 86 -10.76 6.82 1.06
C THR A 86 -11.18 5.82 0.00
N VAL A 87 -10.76 6.05 -1.24
CA VAL A 87 -10.95 5.11 -2.33
C VAL A 87 -9.85 4.07 -2.28
N LEU A 88 -10.20 2.87 -1.86
CA LEU A 88 -9.35 1.69 -2.03
C LEU A 88 -9.45 1.21 -3.47
N LEU A 89 -8.30 1.07 -4.13
CA LEU A 89 -8.23 0.51 -5.47
C LEU A 89 -8.28 -1.02 -5.36
N ASP A 90 -9.30 -1.61 -5.98
CA ASP A 90 -9.43 -3.05 -6.08
C ASP A 90 -8.37 -3.59 -7.04
N GLY A 91 -7.30 -4.15 -6.48
CA GLY A 91 -6.18 -4.67 -7.25
C GLY A 91 -6.51 -5.90 -8.11
N SER A 92 -7.75 -6.42 -8.09
CA SER A 92 -8.23 -7.45 -9.01
C SER A 92 -8.67 -6.90 -10.38
N LEU A 93 -8.93 -5.59 -10.47
CA LEU A 93 -9.39 -4.92 -11.69
C LEU A 93 -8.25 -4.60 -12.64
N ALA A 94 -8.58 -4.44 -13.92
CA ALA A 94 -7.61 -4.00 -14.90
C ALA A 94 -7.18 -2.53 -14.64
N PRO A 95 -5.94 -2.14 -14.97
CA PRO A 95 -5.46 -0.77 -14.76
C PRO A 95 -6.35 0.31 -15.40
N GLY A 96 -6.96 0.03 -16.55
CA GLY A 96 -7.90 0.95 -17.22
C GLY A 96 -9.17 1.20 -16.39
N GLU A 97 -9.77 0.14 -15.84
CA GLU A 97 -10.96 0.25 -14.99
C GLU A 97 -10.67 1.00 -13.69
N LEU A 98 -9.48 0.79 -13.12
CA LEU A 98 -9.02 1.55 -11.96
C LEU A 98 -8.86 3.04 -12.28
N ALA A 99 -8.28 3.37 -13.43
CA ALA A 99 -8.13 4.75 -13.87
C ALA A 99 -9.49 5.46 -14.03
N ASP A 100 -10.48 4.80 -14.63
CA ASP A 100 -11.82 5.35 -14.80
C ASP A 100 -12.50 5.63 -13.44
N ARG A 101 -12.38 4.70 -12.49
CA ARG A 101 -12.92 4.87 -11.12
C ARG A 101 -12.28 6.05 -10.38
N VAL A 102 -10.96 6.23 -10.52
CA VAL A 102 -10.25 7.38 -9.94
C VAL A 102 -10.73 8.68 -10.57
N LEU A 103 -10.81 8.74 -11.90
CA LEU A 103 -11.21 9.95 -12.64
C LEU A 103 -12.64 10.38 -12.31
N ALA A 104 -13.58 9.43 -12.18
CA ALA A 104 -14.96 9.71 -11.79
C ALA A 104 -15.08 10.36 -10.40
N ARG A 105 -14.14 10.09 -9.50
CA ARG A 105 -14.11 10.64 -8.14
C ARG A 105 -13.44 12.02 -8.06
N VAL A 106 -12.38 12.23 -8.84
CA VAL A 106 -11.55 13.45 -8.82
C VAL A 106 -12.18 14.58 -9.65
N ARG A 107 -13.01 14.25 -10.64
CA ARG A 107 -13.75 15.22 -11.47
C ARG A 107 -15.25 15.20 -11.16
N PRO A 108 -15.72 15.74 -10.03
CA PRO A 108 -17.15 15.93 -9.86
C PRO A 108 -17.59 17.10 -10.75
N GLY A 109 -18.22 16.81 -11.89
CA GLY A 109 -18.93 17.82 -12.71
C GLY A 109 -18.30 18.22 -14.05
N GLY A 110 -18.04 17.26 -14.95
CA GLY A 110 -17.73 17.56 -16.34
C GLY A 110 -18.97 17.71 -17.23
N ALA A 111 -19.74 18.78 -17.03
CA ALA A 111 -20.64 19.41 -18.01
C ALA A 111 -20.76 20.90 -17.67
#